data_AF-A0AAE6BP42-F1
#
_entry.id   AF-A0AAE6BP42-F1
#
_cell.length_a   1.000
_cell.length_b   1.000
_cell.length_c   1.000
_cell.angle_alpha   90.00
_cell.angle_beta   90.00
_cell.angle_gamma   90.00
#
_symmetry.space_group_name_H-M   'P 1'
#
loop_
_entity.id
_entity.type
_entity.pdbx_description
1 polymer ?
#
loop_
_entity_poly.entity_id
_entity_poly.type
_entity_poly.pdbx_seq_one_letter_code
_entity_poly.pdbx_strand_id
1 'polypeptide(L)'
;MVTAANLRKRLDAITAAIRPANSLAAKLECLSVHEREIFDTWKADCALWHAQFQEPDAAYEALLEGNSPPSLYYLVRTKLFGPDLILNTADAESEWRNKCYL
;
A
#
# COMPACT_ATOMS: atom_id res chain seq x y z
N MET A 1 -0.13 33.64 -27.13
CA MET A 1 -1.48 33.06 -26.96
C MET A 1 -1.33 31.65 -26.41
N VAL A 2 -1.88 31.37 -25.22
CA VAL A 2 -1.92 30.01 -24.68
C VAL A 2 -3.08 29.28 -25.35
N THR A 3 -2.80 28.18 -26.05
CA THR A 3 -3.83 27.37 -26.70
C THR A 3 -4.43 26.37 -25.72
N ALA A 4 -5.68 25.93 -25.94
CA ALA A 4 -6.33 24.91 -25.11
C ALA A 4 -5.49 23.62 -25.01
N ALA A 5 -4.79 23.25 -26.09
CA ALA A 5 -3.87 22.12 -26.10
C ALA A 5 -2.66 22.31 -25.16
N ASN A 6 -2.14 23.53 -25.03
CA ASN A 6 -1.05 23.85 -24.12
C ASN A 6 -1.52 23.77 -22.65
N LEU A 7 -2.71 24.26 -22.35
CA LEU A 7 -3.33 24.12 -21.02
C LEU A 7 -3.54 22.66 -20.64
N ARG A 8 -4.05 21.84 -21.57
CA ARG A 8 -4.23 20.40 -21.35
C ARG A 8 -2.91 19.71 -21.00
N LYS A 9 -1.86 19.94 -21.79
CA LYS A 9 -0.52 19.37 -21.52
C LYS A 9 0.04 19.78 -20.15
N ARG A 10 -0.16 21.03 -19.74
CA ARG A 10 0.28 21.51 -18.42
C ARG A 10 -0.53 20.87 -17.30
N LEU A 11 -1.85 20.71 -17.46
CA LEU A 11 -2.71 20.00 -16.52
C LEU A 11 -2.32 18.53 -16.40
N ASP A 12 -2.04 17.84 -17.51
CA ASP A 12 -1.62 16.45 -17.52
C ASP A 12 -0.26 16.29 -16.80
N ALA A 13 0.68 17.22 -17.03
CA ALA A 13 1.99 17.21 -16.35
C ALA A 13 1.87 17.46 -14.83
N ILE A 14 1.02 18.40 -14.41
CA ILE A 14 0.74 18.65 -12.98
C ILE A 14 0.06 17.44 -12.34
N THR A 15 -0.91 16.84 -13.05
CA THR A 15 -1.61 15.64 -12.58
C THR A 15 -0.64 14.47 -12.43
N ALA A 16 0.24 14.24 -13.39
CA ALA A 16 1.25 13.19 -13.31
C ALA A 16 2.26 13.40 -12.16
N ALA A 17 2.58 14.66 -11.84
CA ALA A 17 3.47 15.00 -10.74
C ALA A 17 2.81 14.81 -9.36
N ILE A 18 1.54 15.21 -9.20
CA ILE A 18 0.81 15.15 -7.93
C ILE A 18 0.20 13.76 -7.69
N ARG A 19 -0.27 13.12 -8.76
CA ARG A 19 -0.94 11.81 -8.76
C ARG A 19 -0.33 10.96 -9.87
N PRO A 20 0.88 10.41 -9.67
CA PRO A 20 1.44 9.47 -10.63
C PRO A 20 0.49 8.30 -10.84
N ALA A 21 0.51 7.68 -12.02
CA ALA A 21 -0.40 6.58 -12.38
C ALA A 21 -0.33 5.39 -11.39
N ASN A 22 0.82 5.22 -10.73
CA ASN A 22 1.04 4.19 -9.72
C ASN A 22 0.68 4.62 -8.29
N SER A 23 0.18 5.84 -8.10
CA SER A 23 -0.26 6.33 -6.79
C SER A 23 -1.47 5.55 -6.30
N LEU A 24 -1.62 5.46 -4.98
CA LEU A 24 -2.79 4.84 -4.37
C LEU A 24 -4.09 5.51 -4.83
N ALA A 25 -4.10 6.84 -4.97
CA ALA A 25 -5.26 7.58 -5.43
C ALA A 25 -5.69 7.17 -6.86
N ALA A 26 -4.74 7.00 -7.78
CA ALA A 26 -5.04 6.52 -9.13
C ALA A 26 -5.54 5.06 -9.12
N LYS A 27 -4.95 4.20 -8.29
CA LYS A 27 -5.37 2.79 -8.17
C LYS A 27 -6.76 2.63 -7.54
N LEU A 28 -7.14 3.52 -6.63
CA LEU A 28 -8.49 3.56 -6.04
C LEU A 28 -9.56 3.93 -7.08
N GLU A 29 -9.23 4.75 -8.08
CA GLU A 29 -10.14 5.08 -9.19
C GLU A 29 -10.36 3.89 -10.14
N CYS A 30 -9.46 2.91 -10.14
CA CYS A 30 -9.59 1.69 -10.93
C CYS A 30 -10.42 0.58 -10.25
N LEU A 31 -10.83 0.76 -8.99
CA LEU A 31 -11.69 -0.19 -8.29
C LEU A 31 -13.14 -0.05 -8.77
N SER A 32 -13.85 -1.18 -8.84
CA SER A 32 -15.31 -1.17 -8.96
C SER A 32 -15.96 -0.58 -7.70
N VAL A 33 -17.24 -0.20 -7.78
CA VAL A 33 -17.99 0.31 -6.63
C VAL A 33 -17.94 -0.66 -5.46
N HIS A 34 -18.18 -1.95 -5.71
CA HIS A 34 -18.14 -2.98 -4.68
C HIS A 34 -16.74 -3.16 -4.06
N GLU A 35 -15.69 -3.13 -4.87
CA GLU A 35 -14.31 -3.21 -4.37
C GLU A 35 -13.92 -2.00 -3.53
N ARG A 36 -14.49 -0.83 -3.84
CA ARG A 36 -14.29 0.38 -3.07
C ARG A 36 -15.00 0.32 -1.72
N GLU A 37 -16.21 -0.23 -1.66
CA GLU A 37 -16.91 -0.51 -0.39
C GLU A 37 -16.11 -1.46 0.50
N ILE A 38 -15.52 -2.52 -0.07
CA ILE A 38 -14.64 -3.44 0.64
C ILE A 38 -13.43 -2.68 1.22
N PHE A 39 -12.78 -1.84 0.41
CA PHE A 39 -11.64 -1.04 0.87
C PHE A 39 -12.02 -0.06 1.98
N ASP A 40 -13.15 0.63 1.84
CA ASP A 40 -13.61 1.62 2.82
C ASP A 40 -14.00 0.97 4.14
N THR A 41 -14.60 -0.23 4.10
CA THR A 41 -14.92 -1.05 5.28
C THR A 41 -13.63 -1.49 5.97
N TRP A 42 -12.69 -2.08 5.23
CA TRP A 42 -11.39 -2.48 5.76
C TRP A 42 -10.65 -1.30 6.43
N LYS A 43 -10.69 -0.13 5.81
CA LYS A 43 -10.08 1.09 6.35
C LYS A 43 -10.71 1.49 7.69
N ALA A 44 -12.03 1.41 7.80
CA ALA A 44 -12.75 1.70 9.03
C ALA A 44 -12.39 0.68 10.13
N ASP A 45 -12.34 -0.60 9.81
CA ASP A 45 -12.00 -1.66 10.76
C ASP A 45 -10.54 -1.53 11.25
N CYS A 46 -9.60 -1.17 10.36
CA CYS A 46 -8.22 -0.87 10.75
C CYS A 46 -8.13 0.35 11.68
N ALA A 47 -8.94 1.38 11.45
CA ALA A 47 -8.99 2.55 12.33
C ALA A 47 -9.54 2.18 13.73
N LEU A 48 -10.57 1.34 13.79
CA LEU A 48 -11.11 0.81 15.04
C LEU A 48 -10.10 -0.08 15.76
N TRP A 49 -9.34 -0.90 15.03
CA TRP A 49 -8.25 -1.69 15.60
C TRP A 49 -7.16 -0.80 16.20
N HIS A 50 -6.68 0.21 15.45
CA HIS A 50 -5.69 1.16 15.96
C HIS A 50 -6.17 1.95 17.17
N ALA A 51 -7.45 2.34 17.21
CA ALA A 51 -8.02 3.08 18.33
C ALA A 51 -7.99 2.31 19.67
N GLN A 52 -7.78 0.98 19.65
CA GLN A 52 -7.62 0.17 20.86
C GLN A 52 -6.26 0.38 21.52
N PHE A 53 -5.27 0.95 20.82
CA PHE A 53 -3.90 1.14 21.29
C PHE A 53 -3.60 2.64 21.41
N GLN A 54 -3.60 3.15 22.65
CA GLN A 54 -3.41 4.57 22.94
C GLN A 54 -1.95 4.94 23.22
N GLU A 55 -1.16 3.98 23.71
CA GLU A 55 0.26 4.15 23.96
C GLU A 55 1.07 4.05 22.66
N PRO A 56 2.18 4.78 22.54
CA PRO A 56 3.12 4.57 21.45
C PRO A 56 3.58 3.10 21.44
N ASP A 57 3.78 2.55 20.25
CA ASP A 57 4.24 1.16 20.02
C ASP A 57 3.31 0.03 20.47
N ALA A 58 2.26 0.27 21.26
CA ALA A 58 1.34 -0.77 21.73
C ALA A 58 0.65 -1.54 20.57
N ALA A 59 0.35 -0.87 19.46
CA ALA A 59 -0.16 -1.53 18.26
C ALA A 59 0.88 -2.45 17.61
N TYR A 60 2.17 -2.08 17.69
CA TYR A 60 3.26 -2.91 17.18
C TYR A 60 3.52 -4.11 18.09
N GLU A 61 3.46 -3.94 19.41
CA GLU A 61 3.53 -5.06 20.36
C GLU A 61 2.38 -6.05 20.13
N ALA A 62 1.16 -5.55 19.95
CA ALA A 62 0.00 -6.38 19.63
C ALA A 62 0.20 -7.21 18.34
N LEU A 63 0.81 -6.62 17.30
CA LEU A 63 1.18 -7.35 16.09
C LEU A 63 2.15 -8.50 16.37
N LEU A 64 3.17 -8.27 17.20
CA LEU A 64 4.14 -9.30 17.58
C LEU A 64 3.51 -10.42 18.41
N GLU A 65 2.49 -10.10 19.19
CA GLU A 65 1.71 -11.06 19.99
C GLU A 65 0.63 -11.81 19.17
N GLY A 66 0.49 -11.49 17.88
CA GLY A 66 -0.46 -12.12 16.97
C GLY A 66 -1.85 -11.48 16.94
N ASN A 67 -2.06 -10.39 17.69
CA ASN A 67 -3.24 -9.53 17.53
C ASN A 67 -3.06 -8.65 16.29
N SER A 68 -3.45 -9.18 15.13
CA SER A 68 -3.29 -8.51 13.84
C SER A 68 -4.52 -7.67 13.46
N PRO A 69 -4.32 -6.56 12.73
CA PRO A 69 -5.42 -5.81 12.15
C PRO A 69 -6.17 -6.66 11.11
N PRO A 70 -7.42 -6.26 10.79
CA PRO A 70 -8.18 -6.86 9.72
C PRO A 70 -7.40 -6.93 8.40
N SER A 71 -7.46 -8.09 7.74
CA SER A 71 -6.82 -8.29 6.44
C SER A 71 -7.71 -7.78 5.32
N LEU A 72 -7.12 -7.02 4.39
CA LEU A 72 -7.81 -6.59 3.18
C LEU A 72 -8.03 -7.78 2.24
N TYR A 73 -9.22 -7.86 1.64
CA TYR A 73 -9.55 -8.90 0.67
C TYR A 73 -8.50 -8.99 -0.46
N TYR A 74 -8.07 -10.20 -0.77
CA TYR A 74 -6.86 -10.44 -1.59
C TYR A 74 -6.92 -9.77 -2.97
N LEU A 75 -8.07 -9.77 -3.66
CA LEU A 75 -8.18 -9.14 -4.99
C LEU A 75 -8.01 -7.62 -4.91
N VAL A 76 -8.64 -6.98 -3.93
CA VAL A 76 -8.55 -5.54 -3.73
C VAL A 76 -7.12 -5.18 -3.32
N ARG A 77 -6.52 -5.95 -2.41
CA ARG A 77 -5.13 -5.80 -2.01
C ARG A 77 -4.17 -5.90 -3.19
N THR A 78 -4.30 -6.93 -4.04
CA THR A 78 -3.45 -7.12 -5.21
C THR A 78 -3.59 -5.98 -6.23
N LYS A 79 -4.81 -5.47 -6.45
CA LYS A 79 -5.03 -4.32 -7.33
C LYS A 79 -4.36 -3.04 -6.81
N LEU A 80 -4.41 -2.81 -5.50
CA LEU A 80 -3.87 -1.60 -4.87
C LEU A 80 -2.35 -1.66 -4.66
N PHE A 81 -1.84 -2.80 -4.20
CA PHE A 81 -0.45 -2.93 -3.72
C PHE A 81 0.41 -3.86 -4.55
N GLY A 82 -0.18 -4.60 -5.49
CA GLY A 82 0.52 -5.64 -6.23
C GLY A 82 0.56 -6.97 -5.47
N PRO A 83 1.23 -7.99 -6.04
CA PRO A 83 1.38 -9.28 -5.39
C PRO A 83 2.29 -9.19 -4.16
N ASP A 84 2.17 -10.17 -3.28
CA ASP A 84 2.98 -10.27 -2.08
C ASP A 84 4.45 -10.45 -2.44
N LEU A 85 5.31 -9.68 -1.78
CA LEU A 85 6.74 -9.89 -1.86
C LEU A 85 7.08 -11.16 -1.09
N ILE A 86 7.32 -12.25 -1.83
CA ILE A 86 7.88 -13.48 -1.27
C ILE A 86 9.39 -13.23 -1.11
N LEU A 87 9.82 -12.94 0.10
CA LEU A 87 11.24 -12.89 0.43
C LEU A 87 11.74 -14.33 0.57
N ASN A 88 12.41 -14.85 -0.47
CA ASN A 88 13.15 -16.10 -0.38
C ASN A 88 14.38 -15.88 0.50
N THR A 89 14.27 -16.21 1.78
CA THR A 89 15.39 -16.13 2.74
C THR A 89 16.47 -17.20 2.50
N ALA A 90 16.20 -18.20 1.67
CA ALA A 90 17.15 -19.28 1.36
C ALA A 90 18.41 -18.81 0.60
N ASP A 91 18.28 -17.80 -0.28
CA ASP A 91 19.43 -17.28 -1.04
C ASP A 91 20.24 -16.26 -0.22
N ALA A 92 19.59 -15.61 0.76
CA ALA A 92 20.19 -14.57 1.58
C ALA A 92 21.22 -15.12 2.58
N GLU A 93 20.95 -16.25 3.24
CA GLU A 93 21.90 -16.88 4.17
C GLU A 93 23.18 -17.38 3.48
N SER A 94 23.05 -17.79 2.22
CA SER A 94 24.15 -18.38 1.42
C SER A 94 25.20 -17.33 1.02
N GLU A 95 24.78 -16.11 0.68
CA GLU A 95 25.69 -15.02 0.32
C GLU A 95 26.41 -14.40 1.53
N TRP A 96 25.74 -14.29 2.68
CA TRP A 96 26.34 -13.65 3.85
C TRP A 96 27.39 -14.52 4.52
N ARG A 97 27.17 -15.85 4.57
CA ARG A 97 28.18 -16.80 5.08
C ARG A 97 29.45 -16.79 4.24
N ASN A 98 29.36 -16.60 2.92
CA ASN A 98 30.53 -16.52 2.05
C ASN A 98 31.32 -15.21 2.20
N LYS A 99 30.69 -14.13 2.66
CA LYS A 99 31.35 -12.84 2.92
C LYS A 99 32.03 -12.76 4.30
N CYS A 100 31.58 -13.52 5.28
CA CYS A 100 32.12 -13.47 6.65
C CYS A 100 33.27 -14.46 6.91
N TYR A 101 33.69 -15.26 5.91
CA TYR A 101 34.82 -16.19 6.01
C TYR A 101 35.90 -15.95 4.93
N LEU A 102 36.00 -14.72 4.40
CA LEU A 102 37.13 -14.25 3.61
C LEU A 102 37.84 -13.09 4.31
#